data_AF-A0AA44LAS9-F1
#
_entry.id   AF-A0AA44LAS9-F1
#
_cell.length_a   1.000
_cell.length_b   1.000
_cell.length_c   1.000
_cell.angle_alpha   90.00
_cell.angle_beta   90.00
_cell.angle_gamma   90.00
#
_symmetry.space_group_name_H-M   'P 1'
#
loop_
_entity.id
_entity.type
_entity.pdbx_description
1 polymer ?
#
loop_
_entity_poly.entity_id
_entity_poly.type
_entity_poly.pdbx_seq_one_letter_code
_entity_poly.pdbx_strand_id
1 'polypeptide(L)'
;MKNLINDVATEARALLNGILADCDTDDTTGTCLFASLLLARLAHSKGLSAVIRGGDGKSDGGLFTMYGGFGHYWCEISNNDEFHIVDISADQFGFEGVIVKNIKEVEGWPRYIPGNQDVVNAGVEELFNHGY
;
A
#
# COMPACT_ATOMS: atom_id res chain seq x y z
N MET A 1 -19.64 -12.71 6.81
CA MET A 1 -19.10 -11.49 7.46
C MET A 1 -18.25 -10.79 6.43
N LYS A 2 -18.52 -9.51 6.14
CA LYS A 2 -17.61 -8.71 5.30
C LYS A 2 -16.29 -8.57 6.06
N ASN A 3 -15.19 -8.81 5.35
CA ASN A 3 -13.86 -8.71 5.96
C ASN A 3 -13.53 -7.22 6.13
N LEU A 4 -13.41 -6.77 7.39
CA LEU A 4 -13.16 -5.37 7.76
C LEU A 4 -11.95 -4.76 7.02
N ILE A 5 -10.93 -5.57 6.71
CA ILE A 5 -9.75 -5.13 5.95
C ILE A 5 -10.12 -4.79 4.50
N ASN A 6 -11.02 -5.56 3.87
CA ASN A 6 -11.50 -5.28 2.51
C ASN A 6 -12.34 -4.00 2.48
N ASP A 7 -13.20 -3.79 3.49
CA ASP A 7 -14.00 -2.57 3.59
C ASP A 7 -13.09 -1.34 3.74
N VAL A 8 -12.05 -1.41 4.58
CA VAL A 8 -11.04 -0.35 4.73
C VAL A 8 -10.27 -0.11 3.44
N ALA A 9 -9.83 -1.15 2.75
CA ALA A 9 -9.11 -1.00 1.48
C ALA A 9 -9.97 -0.32 0.40
N THR A 10 -11.24 -0.71 0.30
CA THR A 10 -12.20 -0.13 -0.65
C THR A 10 -12.50 1.33 -0.32
N GLU A 11 -12.72 1.66 0.96
CA GLU A 11 -12.95 3.02 1.43
C GLU A 11 -11.72 3.91 1.17
N ALA A 12 -10.51 3.42 1.47
CA ALA A 12 -9.26 4.13 1.19
C ALA A 12 -9.05 4.38 -0.31
N ARG A 13 -9.35 3.39 -1.17
CA ARG A 13 -9.26 3.58 -2.62
C ARG A 13 -10.27 4.60 -3.14
N ALA A 14 -11.49 4.61 -2.61
CA ALA A 14 -12.49 5.60 -3.00
C ALA A 14 -12.04 7.03 -2.63
N LEU A 15 -11.42 7.20 -1.46
CA LEU A 15 -10.82 8.48 -1.05
C LEU A 15 -9.66 8.88 -1.95
N LEU A 16 -8.75 7.95 -2.28
CA LEU A 16 -7.65 8.20 -3.21
C LEU A 16 -8.17 8.67 -4.58
N ASN A 17 -9.16 7.98 -5.15
CA ASN A 17 -9.77 8.37 -6.41
C ASN A 17 -10.38 9.78 -6.35
N GLY A 18 -11.01 10.15 -5.23
CA GLY A 18 -11.53 11.51 -5.03
C GLY A 18 -10.43 12.56 -5.06
N ILE A 19 -9.32 12.31 -4.36
CA ILE A 19 -8.15 13.21 -4.34
C ILE A 19 -7.54 13.35 -5.74
N LEU A 20 -7.40 12.25 -6.47
CA LEU A 20 -6.86 12.27 -7.84
C LEU A 20 -7.79 13.05 -8.77
N ALA A 21 -9.10 12.84 -8.67
CA ALA A 21 -10.09 13.57 -9.46
C ALA A 21 -10.07 15.08 -9.15
N ASP A 22 -9.91 15.48 -7.89
CA ASP A 22 -9.73 16.89 -7.51
C ASP A 22 -8.44 17.51 -8.07
N CYS A 23 -7.46 16.67 -8.44
CA CYS A 23 -6.23 17.05 -9.14
C CYS A 23 -6.32 16.88 -10.68
N ASP A 24 -7.52 16.69 -11.24
CA ASP A 24 -7.77 16.46 -12.68
C ASP A 24 -6.99 15.28 -13.28
N THR A 25 -6.78 14.20 -12.49
CA THR A 25 -6.08 12.99 -12.94
C THR A 25 -6.73 11.72 -12.40
N ASP A 26 -6.50 10.59 -13.06
CA ASP A 26 -6.78 9.23 -12.56
C ASP A 26 -5.50 8.39 -12.43
N ASP A 27 -4.33 8.98 -12.73
CA ASP A 27 -3.03 8.31 -12.69
C ASP A 27 -2.52 8.14 -11.25
N THR A 28 -2.32 6.89 -10.86
CA THR A 28 -1.79 6.50 -9.55
C THR A 28 -0.26 6.47 -9.50
N THR A 29 0.42 6.73 -10.62
CA THR A 29 1.90 6.65 -10.70
C THR A 29 2.55 7.59 -9.69
N GLY A 30 3.41 7.03 -8.83
CA GLY A 30 4.13 7.82 -7.81
C GLY A 30 3.30 8.18 -6.58
N THR A 31 2.05 7.73 -6.49
CA THR A 31 1.18 8.01 -5.33
C THR A 31 1.31 7.01 -4.19
N CYS A 32 2.01 5.90 -4.42
CA CYS A 32 2.02 4.73 -3.53
C CYS A 32 2.34 5.02 -2.06
N LEU A 33 3.25 5.95 -1.76
CA LEU A 33 3.57 6.32 -0.38
C LEU A 33 2.41 7.07 0.29
N PHE A 34 1.78 8.02 -0.41
CA PHE A 34 0.59 8.72 0.08
C PHE A 34 -0.61 7.80 0.22
N ALA A 35 -0.80 6.92 -0.76
CA ALA A 35 -1.86 5.91 -0.75
C ALA A 35 -1.70 4.98 0.47
N SER A 36 -0.47 4.55 0.75
CA SER A 36 -0.14 3.75 1.94
C SER A 36 -0.36 4.53 3.23
N LEU A 37 -0.03 5.82 3.26
CA LEU A 37 -0.28 6.66 4.44
C LEU A 37 -1.78 6.83 4.71
N LEU A 38 -2.57 7.15 3.68
CA LEU A 38 -4.02 7.26 3.75
C LEU A 38 -4.64 5.96 4.27
N LEU A 39 -4.23 4.83 3.68
CA LEU A 39 -4.69 3.50 4.05
C LEU A 39 -4.35 3.16 5.51
N ALA A 40 -3.11 3.39 5.95
CA ALA A 40 -2.69 3.14 7.32
C ALA A 40 -3.50 3.98 8.33
N ARG A 41 -3.72 5.27 8.03
CA ARG A 41 -4.52 6.17 8.87
C ARG A 41 -5.97 5.70 8.99
N LEU A 42 -6.57 5.29 7.87
CA LEU A 42 -7.94 4.77 7.87
C LEU A 42 -8.02 3.45 8.65
N ALA A 43 -7.08 2.53 8.45
CA ALA A 43 -7.01 1.27 9.18
C ALA A 43 -6.94 1.50 10.70
N HIS A 44 -6.03 2.37 11.15
CA HIS A 44 -5.92 2.75 12.57
C HIS A 44 -7.23 3.34 13.11
N SER A 45 -7.92 4.18 12.34
CA SER A 45 -9.20 4.79 12.74
C SER A 45 -10.33 3.77 12.98
N LYS A 46 -10.23 2.60 12.33
CA LYS A 46 -11.18 1.48 12.50
C LYS A 46 -10.69 0.43 13.51
N GLY A 47 -9.62 0.72 14.26
CA GLY A 47 -9.07 -0.16 15.28
C GLY A 47 -8.20 -1.30 14.75
N LEU A 48 -7.77 -1.24 13.48
CA LEU A 48 -6.82 -2.19 12.90
C LEU A 48 -5.38 -1.75 13.17
N SER A 49 -4.46 -2.71 13.22
CA SER A 49 -3.03 -2.39 13.17
C SER A 49 -2.58 -2.35 11.72
N ALA A 50 -1.77 -1.36 11.36
CA ALA A 50 -1.23 -1.20 10.01
C ALA A 50 0.23 -0.73 10.08
N VAL A 51 1.08 -1.34 9.26
CA VAL A 51 2.48 -0.98 9.09
C VAL A 51 2.71 -0.67 7.61
N ILE A 52 3.24 0.51 7.31
CA ILE A 52 3.67 0.85 5.96
C ILE A 52 4.97 0.10 5.67
N ARG A 53 4.98 -0.66 4.59
CA ARG A 53 6.13 -1.37 4.06
C ARG A 53 6.50 -0.77 2.71
N GLY A 54 7.73 -0.99 2.30
CA GLY A 54 8.18 -0.57 0.99
C GLY A 54 9.50 -1.19 0.60
N GLY A 55 10.01 -0.81 -0.57
CA GLY A 55 11.32 -1.19 -1.06
C GLY A 55 11.66 -0.50 -2.38
N ASP A 56 12.87 -0.74 -2.89
CA ASP A 56 13.41 -0.07 -4.08
C ASP A 56 13.16 -0.83 -5.41
N GLY A 57 12.66 -2.07 -5.32
CA GLY A 57 12.45 -2.96 -6.46
C GLY A 57 13.73 -3.57 -7.05
N LYS A 58 14.87 -3.40 -6.38
CA LYS A 58 16.20 -3.79 -6.85
C LYS A 58 16.95 -4.56 -5.78
N SER A 59 17.50 -3.84 -4.80
CA SER A 59 18.41 -4.37 -3.78
C SER A 59 17.80 -4.42 -2.37
N ASP A 60 16.72 -3.68 -2.14
CA ASP A 60 16.07 -3.52 -0.85
C ASP A 60 14.55 -3.72 -0.98
N GLY A 61 14.14 -4.97 -1.25
CA GLY A 61 12.74 -5.35 -1.36
C GLY A 61 12.00 -4.62 -2.51
N GLY A 62 10.68 -4.54 -2.39
CA GLY A 62 9.78 -3.86 -3.34
C GLY A 62 8.63 -4.72 -3.82
N LEU A 63 7.94 -4.24 -4.86
CA LEU A 63 6.91 -4.98 -5.57
C LEU A 63 7.53 -5.65 -6.78
N PHE A 64 7.36 -6.97 -6.89
CA PHE A 64 7.85 -7.76 -8.01
C PHE A 64 6.69 -8.25 -8.86
N THR A 65 6.90 -8.20 -10.16
CA THR A 65 5.99 -8.68 -11.21
C THR A 65 6.70 -9.73 -12.05
N MET A 66 5.98 -10.32 -13.00
CA MET A 66 6.60 -11.18 -14.02
C MET A 66 7.59 -10.44 -14.93
N TYR A 67 7.61 -9.10 -14.92
CA TYR A 67 8.45 -8.26 -15.78
C TYR A 67 9.62 -7.59 -15.06
N GLY A 68 9.71 -7.72 -13.73
CA GLY A 68 10.76 -7.09 -12.93
C GLY A 68 10.27 -6.57 -11.58
N GLY A 69 11.21 -5.99 -10.83
CA GLY A 69 10.97 -5.35 -9.53
C GLY A 69 10.81 -3.83 -9.66
N PHE A 70 9.96 -3.28 -8.81
CA PHE A 70 9.62 -1.86 -8.75
C PHE A 70 9.70 -1.34 -7.33
N GLY A 71 10.20 -0.11 -7.20
CA GLY A 71 10.11 0.62 -5.95
C GLY A 71 8.65 0.90 -5.65
N HIS A 72 8.19 0.54 -4.45
CA HIS A 72 6.78 0.60 -4.12
C HIS A 72 6.53 0.60 -2.62
N TYR A 73 5.40 1.17 -2.21
CA TYR A 73 4.91 1.16 -0.82
C TYR A 73 3.53 0.53 -0.74
N TRP A 74 3.28 -0.21 0.34
CA TRP A 74 2.00 -0.83 0.65
C TRP A 74 1.78 -0.87 2.17
N CYS A 75 0.63 -1.40 2.62
CA CYS A 75 0.39 -1.68 4.03
C CYS A 75 0.35 -3.18 4.32
N GLU A 76 0.98 -3.60 5.40
CA GLU A 76 0.63 -4.84 6.09
C GLU A 76 -0.37 -4.51 7.19
N ILE A 77 -1.59 -5.04 7.10
CA ILE A 77 -2.69 -4.77 8.02
C ILE A 77 -3.05 -6.04 8.79
N SER A 78 -3.21 -5.92 10.10
CA SER A 78 -3.69 -7.02 10.93
C SER A 78 -4.99 -6.72 11.67
N ASN A 79 -5.82 -7.76 11.76
CA ASN A 79 -7.04 -7.80 12.55
C ASN A 79 -7.04 -9.11 13.36
N ASN A 80 -6.70 -9.04 14.65
CA ASN A 80 -6.41 -10.22 15.47
C ASN A 80 -5.31 -11.09 14.83
N ASP A 81 -5.60 -12.36 14.52
CA ASP A 81 -4.67 -13.33 13.93
C ASP A 81 -4.62 -13.30 12.40
N GLU A 82 -5.39 -12.40 11.76
CA GLU A 82 -5.40 -12.23 10.32
C GLU A 82 -4.43 -11.14 9.89
N PHE A 83 -3.50 -11.47 8.98
CA PHE A 83 -2.48 -10.57 8.45
C PHE A 83 -2.61 -10.52 6.93
N HIS A 84 -2.74 -9.30 6.40
CA HIS A 84 -2.94 -9.07 4.99
C HIS A 84 -1.97 -8.03 4.45
N ILE A 85 -1.47 -8.28 3.25
CA ILE A 85 -0.89 -7.25 2.38
C ILE A 85 -2.06 -6.51 1.74
N VAL A 86 -2.05 -5.19 1.84
CA VAL A 86 -3.06 -4.32 1.28
C VAL A 86 -2.40 -3.21 0.49
N ASP A 87 -2.79 -3.09 -0.77
CA ASP A 87 -2.24 -2.13 -1.72
C ASP A 87 -3.38 -1.56 -2.56
N ILE A 88 -3.55 -0.24 -2.50
CA ILE A 88 -4.62 0.49 -3.20
C ILE A 88 -4.08 1.29 -4.40
N SER A 89 -2.87 0.99 -4.85
CA SER A 89 -2.15 1.70 -5.92
C SER A 89 -1.38 0.76 -6.86
N ALA A 90 -1.64 -0.55 -6.79
CA ALA A 90 -0.96 -1.56 -7.60
C ALA A 90 -1.27 -1.43 -9.10
N ASP A 91 -2.35 -0.73 -9.46
CA ASP A 91 -2.74 -0.41 -10.82
C ASP A 91 -1.71 0.46 -11.57
N GLN A 92 -0.81 1.16 -10.87
CA GLN A 92 0.34 1.81 -11.51
C GLN A 92 1.29 0.81 -12.21
N PHE A 93 1.19 -0.48 -11.88
CA PHE A 93 1.92 -1.58 -12.52
C PHE A 93 1.02 -2.49 -13.36
N GLY A 94 -0.24 -2.11 -13.59
CA GLY A 94 -1.22 -2.87 -14.37
C GLY A 94 -1.96 -3.98 -13.61
N PHE A 95 -1.93 -3.98 -12.27
CA PHE A 95 -2.77 -4.86 -11.44
C PHE A 95 -4.12 -4.23 -11.11
N GLU A 96 -4.93 -4.92 -10.29
CA GLU A 96 -6.17 -4.37 -9.76
C GLU A 96 -5.89 -3.16 -8.86
N GLY A 97 -6.78 -2.16 -8.89
CA GLY A 97 -6.64 -0.93 -8.08
C GLY A 97 -6.77 -1.15 -6.57
N VAL A 98 -7.19 -2.34 -6.13
CA VAL A 98 -7.17 -2.78 -4.74
C VAL A 98 -6.72 -4.23 -4.70
N ILE A 99 -5.64 -4.50 -3.99
CA ILE A 99 -5.17 -5.84 -3.67
C ILE A 99 -5.32 -6.01 -2.16
N VAL A 100 -5.99 -7.09 -1.74
CA VAL A 100 -6.04 -7.56 -0.36
C VAL A 100 -5.65 -9.04 -0.37
N LYS A 101 -4.44 -9.34 0.08
CA LYS A 101 -3.86 -10.68 0.00
C LYS A 101 -3.47 -11.16 1.38
N ASN A 102 -3.78 -12.40 1.74
CA ASN A 102 -3.29 -12.95 3.01
C ASN A 102 -1.75 -13.08 2.96
N ILE A 103 -1.04 -12.73 4.04
CA ILE A 103 0.43 -12.77 4.04
C ILE A 103 1.00 -14.19 3.82
N LYS A 104 0.21 -15.23 4.13
CA LYS A 104 0.59 -16.64 3.89
C LYS A 104 0.44 -17.05 2.43
N GLU A 105 -0.25 -16.26 1.63
CA GLU A 105 -0.42 -16.51 0.21
C GLU A 105 0.82 -16.05 -0.55
N VAL A 106 1.76 -16.98 -0.72
CA VAL A 106 3.06 -16.72 -1.37
C VAL A 106 3.03 -16.97 -2.88
N GLU A 107 1.97 -17.60 -3.38
CA GLU A 107 1.78 -17.89 -4.81
C GLU A 107 1.13 -16.71 -5.54
N GLY A 108 1.35 -16.61 -6.86
CA GLY A 108 0.80 -15.52 -7.69
C GLY A 108 1.63 -14.24 -7.74
N TRP A 109 1.12 -13.29 -8.52
CA TRP A 109 1.67 -11.95 -8.72
C TRP A 109 0.62 -10.89 -8.34
N PRO A 110 1.02 -9.70 -7.87
CA PRO A 110 2.39 -9.29 -7.57
C PRO A 110 2.93 -9.95 -6.30
N ARG A 111 4.26 -9.94 -6.15
CA ARG A 111 4.95 -10.38 -4.94
C ARG A 111 5.48 -9.16 -4.20
N TYR A 112 5.22 -9.12 -2.90
CA TYR A 112 5.63 -8.03 -2.02
C TYR A 112 6.75 -8.54 -1.12
N ILE A 113 7.91 -7.90 -1.20
CA ILE A 113 9.07 -8.23 -0.38
C ILE A 113 9.43 -6.98 0.41
N PRO A 114 9.19 -6.93 1.73
CA PRO A 114 9.58 -5.78 2.54
C PRO A 114 11.09 -5.54 2.45
N GLY A 115 11.48 -4.29 2.18
CA GLY A 115 12.85 -3.80 2.32
C GLY A 115 13.16 -3.40 3.77
N ASN A 116 14.20 -2.59 3.95
CA ASN A 116 14.63 -2.09 5.23
C ASN A 116 13.59 -1.11 5.83
N GLN A 117 13.01 -1.49 6.96
CA GLN A 117 11.97 -0.69 7.61
C GLN A 117 12.46 0.68 8.07
N ASP A 118 13.74 0.83 8.43
CA ASP A 118 14.28 2.13 8.84
C ASP A 118 14.29 3.14 7.68
N VAL A 119 14.57 2.65 6.46
CA VAL A 119 14.52 3.47 5.23
C VAL A 119 13.07 3.85 4.91
N VAL A 120 12.14 2.92 5.04
CA VAL A 120 10.70 3.18 4.85
C VAL A 120 10.20 4.21 5.86
N ASN A 121 10.56 4.07 7.13
CA ASN A 121 10.17 5.01 8.19
C ASN A 121 10.72 6.41 7.91
N ALA A 122 12.00 6.52 7.50
CA ALA A 122 12.60 7.79 7.12
C ALA A 122 11.84 8.44 5.95
N GLY A 123 11.48 7.67 4.92
CA GLY A 123 10.68 8.18 3.80
C GLY A 123 9.28 8.67 4.21
N VAL A 124 8.63 7.97 5.14
CA VAL A 124 7.35 8.42 5.72
C VAL A 124 7.53 9.69 6.54
N GLU A 125 8.60 9.80 7.35
CA GLU A 125 8.91 11.00 8.14
C GLU A 125 9.23 12.21 7.26
N GLU A 126 9.94 12.01 6.15
CA GLU A 126 10.27 13.08 5.19
C GLU A 126 9.01 13.74 4.61
N LEU A 127 7.94 12.98 4.35
CA LEU A 127 6.64 13.54 3.92
C LEU A 127 6.07 14.54 4.92
N PHE A 128 6.20 14.26 6.23
CA PHE A 128 5.69 15.14 7.27
C PHE A 128 6.59 16.36 7.50
N ASN A 129 7.90 16.19 7.32
CA ASN A 129 8.88 17.23 7.62
C ASN A 129 9.00 18.28 6.50
N HIS A 130 8.83 17.89 5.24
CA HIS A 130 8.99 18.82 4.13
C HIS A 130 7.71 19.57 3.76
N GLY A 131 6.56 19.14 4.28
CA GLY A 131 5.26 19.73 3.93
C GLY A 131 4.94 19.51 2.44
N TYR A 132 3.68 19.22 2.17
CA TYR A 132 3.12 19.58 0.87
C TYR A 132 2.57 21.01 0.99
#